data_AF-A0AAX2R668-F1
#
_entry.id   AF-A0AAX2R668-F1
#
_cell.length_a   1.000
_cell.length_b   1.000
_cell.length_c   1.000
_cell.angle_alpha   90.00
_cell.angle_beta   90.00
_cell.angle_gamma   90.00
#
_symmetry.space_group_name_H-M   'P 1'
#
loop_
_entity.id
_entity.type
_entity.pdbx_description
1 polymer ?
#
loop_
_entity_poly.entity_id
_entity_poly.type
_entity_poly.pdbx_seq_one_letter_code
_entity_poly.pdbx_strand_id
1 'polypeptide(L)'
;MKARVKSTGVLVDVIPRLNINSQHSRDYLYVCDNMVFKECELDFSAIDWEQRRYELAKSAMQGILSDINQSHYACSEENYEKYIPKGIARFAIACADVLINELKGE
;
A
#
# COMPACT_ATOMS: atom_id res chain seq x y z
N MET A 1 -8.11 11.81 0.18
CA MET A 1 -8.53 10.48 -0.36
C MET A 1 -7.51 10.07 -1.39
N LYS A 2 -7.17 8.78 -1.52
CA LYS A 2 -6.20 8.36 -2.54
C LYS A 2 -6.89 8.06 -3.87
N ALA A 3 -6.24 8.43 -4.95
CA ALA A 3 -6.65 8.08 -6.30
C ALA A 3 -5.44 7.87 -7.18
N ARG A 4 -5.57 7.00 -8.18
CA ARG A 4 -4.54 6.83 -9.21
C ARG A 4 -4.82 7.79 -10.36
N VAL A 5 -3.83 8.58 -10.75
CA VAL A 5 -3.89 9.42 -11.94
C VAL A 5 -3.80 8.51 -13.16
N LYS A 6 -4.82 8.52 -14.04
CA LYS A 6 -4.88 7.57 -15.17
C LYS A 6 -3.76 7.78 -16.19
N SER A 7 -3.30 9.01 -16.39
CA SER A 7 -2.26 9.34 -17.38
C SER A 7 -0.86 8.91 -16.94
N THR A 8 -0.58 8.88 -15.63
CA THR A 8 0.76 8.56 -15.10
C THR A 8 0.81 7.24 -14.33
N GLY A 9 -0.34 6.72 -13.90
CA GLY A 9 -0.43 5.54 -13.04
C GLY A 9 -0.03 5.79 -11.59
N VAL A 10 0.34 7.02 -11.21
CA VAL A 10 0.81 7.37 -9.86
C VAL A 10 -0.39 7.51 -8.91
N LEU A 11 -0.25 6.96 -7.70
CA LEU A 11 -1.19 7.16 -6.60
C LEU A 11 -0.89 8.48 -5.90
N VAL A 12 -1.91 9.33 -5.75
CA VAL A 12 -1.80 10.64 -5.12
C VAL A 12 -2.93 10.84 -4.11
N ASP A 13 -2.65 11.64 -3.08
CA ASP A 13 -3.65 12.10 -2.14
C ASP A 13 -4.35 13.34 -2.67
N VAL A 14 -5.64 13.22 -2.96
CA VAL A 14 -6.47 14.31 -3.46
C VAL A 14 -7.48 14.78 -2.42
N ILE A 15 -7.81 16.06 -2.49
CA ILE A 15 -8.86 16.70 -1.69
C ILE A 15 -9.95 17.18 -2.66
N PRO A 16 -11.20 16.70 -2.53
CA PRO A 16 -12.30 17.19 -3.34
C PRO A 16 -12.63 18.64 -2.99
N ARG A 17 -12.84 19.47 -4.00
CA ARG A 17 -13.26 20.86 -3.90
C ARG A 17 -14.40 21.12 -4.88
N LEU A 18 -15.40 21.85 -4.43
CA LEU A 18 -16.53 22.25 -5.27
C LEU A 18 -16.05 23.20 -6.37
N ASN A 19 -16.38 22.91 -7.63
CA ASN A 19 -16.14 23.85 -8.71
C ASN A 19 -17.13 25.02 -8.61
N ILE A 20 -16.64 26.22 -8.32
CA ILE A 20 -17.45 27.44 -8.19
C ILE A 20 -17.68 28.17 -9.54
N ASN A 21 -17.18 27.64 -10.65
CA ASN A 21 -17.40 28.23 -11.97
C ASN A 21 -18.86 28.04 -12.39
N SER A 22 -19.53 29.14 -12.74
CA SER A 22 -20.97 29.17 -13.09
C SER A 22 -21.37 28.23 -14.23
N GLN A 23 -20.46 27.91 -15.16
CA GLN A 23 -20.71 26.98 -16.27
C GLN A 23 -20.52 25.49 -15.91
N HIS A 24 -19.75 25.18 -14.87
CA HIS A 24 -19.39 23.81 -14.45
C HIS A 24 -19.64 23.59 -12.96
N SER A 25 -20.58 24.35 -12.39
CA SER A 25 -20.73 24.62 -10.95
C SER A 25 -21.11 23.41 -10.09
N ARG A 26 -21.25 22.23 -10.70
CA ARG A 26 -21.72 21.01 -10.04
C ARG A 26 -20.67 19.90 -10.00
N ASP A 27 -19.54 20.07 -10.68
CA ASP A 27 -18.50 19.06 -10.70
C ASP A 27 -17.55 19.25 -9.52
N TYR A 28 -17.06 18.14 -8.96
CA TYR A 28 -15.94 18.18 -8.03
C TYR A 28 -14.62 18.25 -8.80
N LEU A 29 -13.75 19.16 -8.36
CA LEU A 29 -12.34 19.19 -8.72
C LEU A 29 -11.54 18.54 -7.60
N TYR A 30 -10.48 17.82 -7.96
CA TYR A 30 -9.65 17.09 -7.01
C TYR A 30 -8.27 17.72 -7.00
N VAL A 31 -7.87 18.26 -5.85
CA VAL A 31 -6.62 19.00 -5.72
C VAL A 31 -5.57 18.14 -5.03
N CYS A 32 -4.39 18.07 -5.62
CA CYS A 32 -3.17 17.51 -5.03
C CYS A 32 -2.08 18.57 -5.15
N ASP A 33 -1.66 19.16 -4.03
CA ASP A 33 -0.73 20.30 -4.00
C ASP A 33 -1.13 21.42 -4.97
N ASN A 34 -0.32 21.65 -6.02
CA ASN A 34 -0.55 22.66 -7.05
C ASN A 34 -1.26 22.11 -8.31
N MET A 35 -1.60 20.83 -8.32
CA MET A 35 -2.30 20.17 -9.43
C MET A 35 -3.79 20.06 -9.15
N VAL A 36 -4.58 20.19 -10.21
CA VAL A 36 -6.04 20.04 -10.18
C VAL A 36 -6.44 19.00 -11.21
N PHE A 37 -7.22 18.02 -10.77
CA PHE A 37 -7.73 16.93 -11.57
C PHE A 37 -9.26 16.98 -11.61
N LYS A 38 -9.83 16.52 -12.72
CA LYS A 38 -11.23 16.15 -12.83
C LYS A 38 -11.42 14.72 -12.36
N GLU A 39 -12.64 14.39 -11.93
CA GLU A 39 -12.97 13.03 -11.50
C GLU A 39 -12.63 11.97 -12.57
N CYS A 40 -12.88 12.26 -13.84
CA CYS A 40 -12.64 11.35 -14.94
C CYS A 40 -11.14 11.03 -15.18
N GLU A 41 -10.23 11.88 -14.72
CA GLU A 41 -8.78 11.71 -14.81
C GLU A 41 -8.23 10.80 -13.69
N LEU A 42 -9.07 10.50 -12.70
CA LEU A 42 -8.72 9.75 -11.52
C LEU A 42 -9.41 8.38 -11.51
N ASP A 43 -8.73 7.42 -10.92
CA ASP A 43 -9.26 6.11 -10.60
C ASP A 43 -9.20 5.91 -9.08
N PHE A 44 -10.36 6.09 -8.45
CA PHE A 44 -10.55 5.91 -7.01
C PHE A 44 -10.69 4.43 -6.60
N SER A 45 -10.78 3.51 -7.57
CA SER A 45 -10.80 2.07 -7.31
C SER A 45 -9.39 1.46 -7.26
N ALA A 46 -8.37 2.26 -7.58
CA ALA A 46 -6.99 1.80 -7.62
C ALA A 46 -6.48 1.42 -6.22
N ILE A 47 -6.08 0.16 -6.09
CA ILE A 47 -5.48 -0.37 -4.85
C ILE A 47 -4.04 0.13 -4.74
N ASP A 48 -3.72 0.73 -3.59
CA ASP A 48 -2.34 1.02 -3.19
C ASP A 48 -1.64 -0.27 -2.78
N TRP A 49 -1.03 -0.94 -3.78
CA TRP A 49 -0.39 -2.24 -3.58
C TRP A 49 0.80 -2.19 -2.63
N GLU A 50 1.50 -1.06 -2.54
CA GLU A 50 2.62 -0.89 -1.60
C GLU A 50 2.09 -0.77 -0.16
N GLN A 51 1.06 0.04 0.05
CA GLN A 51 0.38 0.09 1.35
C GLN A 51 -0.22 -1.27 1.72
N ARG A 52 -0.82 -1.98 0.75
CA ARG A 52 -1.38 -3.32 0.96
C ARG A 52 -0.29 -4.32 1.36
N ARG A 53 0.87 -4.28 0.70
CA ARG A 53 2.06 -5.10 1.03
C ARG A 53 2.51 -4.85 2.46
N TYR A 54 2.61 -3.58 2.86
CA TYR A 54 3.00 -3.21 4.22
C TYR A 54 2.05 -3.78 5.27
N GLU A 55 0.73 -3.63 5.08
CA GLU A 55 -0.26 -4.15 6.03
C GLU A 55 -0.25 -5.69 6.11
N LEU A 56 -0.08 -6.37 4.96
CA LEU A 56 0.05 -7.83 4.92
C LEU A 56 1.33 -8.30 5.63
N ALA A 57 2.47 -7.65 5.37
CA ALA A 57 3.74 -7.98 6.02
C ALA A 57 3.65 -7.74 7.53
N LYS A 58 3.06 -6.63 7.97
CA LYS A 58 2.83 -6.33 9.39
C LYS A 58 1.98 -7.43 10.06
N SER A 59 0.93 -7.91 9.39
CA SER A 59 0.08 -8.99 9.90
C SER A 59 0.83 -10.33 9.98
N ALA A 60 1.59 -10.68 8.94
CA ALA A 60 2.44 -11.88 8.93
C ALA A 60 3.49 -11.82 10.05
N MET A 61 4.14 -10.68 10.23
CA MET A 61 5.12 -10.44 11.29
C MET A 61 4.52 -10.65 12.69
N GLN A 62 3.28 -10.20 12.93
CA GLN A 62 2.59 -10.46 14.20
C GLN A 62 2.38 -11.96 14.43
N GLY A 63 2.03 -12.72 13.39
CA GLY A 63 1.93 -14.18 13.47
C GLY A 63 3.28 -14.85 13.77
N ILE A 64 4.35 -14.44 13.10
CA ILE A 64 5.71 -14.99 13.32
C ILE A 64 6.21 -14.71 14.75
N LEU A 65 5.95 -13.52 15.26
CA LEU A 65 6.35 -13.11 16.62
C LEU A 65 5.50 -13.74 17.73
N SER A 66 4.36 -14.34 17.40
CA SER A 66 3.46 -14.95 18.39
C SER A 66 3.99 -16.28 18.96
N ASP A 67 4.94 -16.93 18.27
CA ASP A 67 5.55 -18.19 18.68
C ASP A 67 7.06 -18.14 18.42
N ILE A 68 7.84 -18.45 19.46
CA ILE A 68 9.31 -18.45 19.40
C ILE A 68 9.84 -19.47 18.38
N ASN A 69 9.14 -20.59 18.17
CA ASN A 69 9.50 -21.57 17.15
C ASN A 69 9.36 -21.00 15.75
N GLN A 70 8.31 -20.20 15.50
CA GLN A 70 8.10 -19.52 14.22
C GLN A 70 9.13 -18.42 13.99
N SER A 71 9.49 -17.69 15.05
CA SER A 71 10.56 -16.69 15.02
C SER A 71 11.92 -17.31 14.71
N HIS A 72 12.22 -18.49 15.26
CA HIS A 72 13.43 -19.26 14.93
C HIS A 72 13.40 -19.80 13.49
N TYR A 73 12.25 -20.30 13.02
CA TYR A 73 12.11 -20.75 11.63
C TYR A 73 12.35 -19.62 10.63
N ALA A 74 11.87 -18.41 10.94
CA ALA A 74 12.06 -17.23 10.10
C ALA A 74 13.52 -16.71 10.08
N CYS A 75 14.40 -17.20 10.96
CA CYS A 75 15.79 -16.73 11.09
C CYS A 75 16.75 -17.90 11.38
N SER A 76 17.32 -18.49 10.33
CA SER A 76 18.22 -19.65 10.42
C SER A 76 19.71 -19.33 10.60
N GLU A 77 20.09 -18.07 10.87
CA GLU A 77 21.51 -17.67 10.95
C GLU A 77 22.15 -17.92 12.33
N GLU A 78 23.44 -18.29 12.33
CA GLU A 78 24.30 -18.32 13.53
C GLU A 78 24.51 -16.89 14.08
N ASN A 79 24.27 -16.69 15.39
CA ASN A 79 24.08 -15.41 16.11
C ASN A 79 22.63 -14.88 16.11
N TYR A 80 21.74 -15.70 16.69
CA TYR A 80 20.29 -15.56 16.65
C TYR A 80 19.78 -14.18 17.13
N GLU A 81 20.24 -13.68 18.28
CA GLU A 81 19.70 -12.45 18.91
C GLU A 81 19.87 -11.17 18.07
N LYS A 82 20.93 -11.09 17.26
CA LYS A 82 21.24 -9.86 16.52
C LYS A 82 20.48 -9.75 15.20
N TYR A 83 20.10 -10.87 14.60
CA TYR A 83 19.52 -10.91 13.25
C TYR A 83 18.04 -11.29 13.21
N ILE A 84 17.45 -11.75 14.33
CA ILE A 84 16.01 -12.07 14.44
C ILE A 84 15.12 -10.96 13.84
N PRO A 85 15.24 -9.68 14.20
CA PRO A 85 14.33 -8.66 13.67
C PRO A 85 14.41 -8.52 12.14
N LYS A 86 15.62 -8.67 11.58
CA LYS A 86 15.88 -8.58 10.14
C LYS A 86 15.36 -9.81 9.39
N GLY A 87 15.54 -11.00 9.96
CA GLY A 87 15.01 -12.27 9.42
C GLY A 87 13.49 -12.25 9.37
N ILE A 88 12.85 -11.88 10.49
CA ILE A 88 11.39 -11.77 10.61
C ILE A 88 10.84 -10.75 9.62
N ALA A 89 11.43 -9.56 9.51
CA ALA A 89 10.97 -8.55 8.57
C ALA A 89 11.05 -9.03 7.11
N ARG A 90 12.15 -9.69 6.73
CA ARG A 90 12.32 -10.25 5.38
C ARG A 90 11.31 -11.36 5.09
N PHE A 91 11.09 -12.26 6.04
CA PHE A 91 10.14 -13.36 5.87
C PHE A 91 8.70 -12.85 5.76
N ALA A 92 8.33 -11.88 6.59
CA ALA A 92 7.03 -11.22 6.51
C ALA A 92 6.78 -10.51 5.18
N ILE A 93 7.79 -9.83 4.63
CA ILE A 93 7.72 -9.21 3.30
C ILE A 93 7.52 -10.29 2.22
N ALA A 94 8.26 -11.39 2.28
CA ALA A 94 8.12 -12.48 1.32
C ALA A 94 6.71 -13.11 1.35
N CYS A 95 6.13 -13.32 2.54
CA CYS A 95 4.75 -13.78 2.68
C CYS A 95 3.75 -12.80 2.04
N ALA A 96 3.96 -11.49 2.22
CA ALA A 96 3.10 -10.46 1.62
C ALA A 96 3.21 -10.44 0.09
N ASP A 97 4.41 -10.62 -0.46
CA ASP A 97 4.64 -10.65 -1.91
C ASP A 97 3.92 -11.83 -2.57
N VAL A 98 4.08 -13.04 -2.00
CA VAL A 98 3.39 -14.24 -2.49
C VAL A 98 1.87 -14.03 -2.48
N LEU A 99 1.31 -13.51 -1.39
CA LEU A 99 -0.13 -13.28 -1.30
C LEU A 99 -0.61 -12.21 -2.29
N ILE A 100 0.18 -11.18 -2.56
CA ILE A 100 -0.15 -10.18 -3.57
C ILE A 100 -0.19 -10.80 -4.96
N ASN A 101 0.77 -11.65 -5.31
CA ASN A 101 0.79 -12.33 -6.61
C ASN A 101 -0.46 -13.20 -6.78
N GLU A 102 -0.80 -14.00 -5.76
CA GLU A 102 -2.05 -14.79 -5.73
C GLU A 102 -3.30 -13.91 -5.90
N LEU A 103 -3.37 -12.76 -5.22
CA LEU A 103 -4.49 -11.82 -5.34
C LEU A 103 -4.58 -11.15 -6.71
N LYS A 104 -3.45 -11.00 -7.40
CA LYS A 104 -3.39 -10.47 -8.77
C LYS A 104 -3.61 -11.55 -9.83
N GLY A 105 -3.51 -12.82 -9.46
CA GLY A 105 -3.53 -13.96 -10.39
C GLY A 105 -2.24 -14.11 -11.20
N GLU A 106 -1.09 -13.73 -10.62
CA GLU A 106 0.27 -13.91 -11.16
C GLU A 106 0.93 -15.17 -10.58
#